data_AF-A0A946UC61-F1
#
_entry.id   AF-A0A946UC61-F1
#
_cell.length_a   1.000
_cell.length_b   1.000
_cell.length_c   1.000
_cell.angle_alpha   90.00
_cell.angle_beta   90.00
_cell.angle_gamma   90.00
#
_symmetry.space_group_name_H-M   'P 1'
#
loop_
_entity.id
_entity.type
_entity.pdbx_description
1 polymer ?
#
loop_
_entity_poly.entity_id
_entity_poly.type
_entity_poly.pdbx_seq_one_letter_code
_entity_poly.pdbx_strand_id
1 'polypeptide(L)' 'MSANPESHPASGSEFDRWVRAVWQVVEGIPPGHVLTYGEVARLAGMSRAARRVSLAMRRAPRGRNLPWHRVV' A
#
# COMPACT_ATOMS: atom_id res chain seq x y z
N MET A 1 -13.31 0.19 -36.65
CA MET A 1 -13.20 1.35 -35.74
C MET A 1 -12.79 0.85 -34.37
N SER A 2 -11.49 0.93 -34.06
CA SER A 2 -10.94 0.51 -32.77
C SER A 2 -11.17 1.60 -31.73
N ALA A 3 -12.06 1.36 -30.78
CA ALA A 3 -12.14 2.17 -29.56
C ALA A 3 -11.03 1.70 -28.62
N ASN A 4 -9.89 2.39 -28.64
CA ASN A 4 -8.79 2.17 -27.71
C ASN A 4 -9.12 2.93 -26.41
N PRO A 5 -9.31 2.27 -25.25
CA PRO A 5 -9.43 2.96 -23.98
C PRO A 5 -8.03 3.41 -23.55
N GLU A 6 -7.63 4.63 -23.95
CA GLU A 6 -6.43 5.30 -23.48
C GLU A 6 -6.48 5.50 -21.96
N SER A 7 -6.09 4.44 -21.25
CA SER A 7 -6.08 4.33 -19.80
C SER A 7 -4.73 4.76 -19.27
N HIS A 8 -4.45 6.06 -19.21
CA HIS A 8 -3.31 6.58 -18.46
C HIS A 8 -3.61 7.96 -17.83
N PRO A 9 -3.99 8.04 -16.55
CA PRO A 9 -3.50 9.12 -15.72
C PRO A 9 -2.10 8.73 -15.22
N ALA A 10 -1.11 9.50 -15.71
CA ALA A 10 0.30 9.47 -15.31
C ALA A 10 0.50 9.08 -13.84
N SER A 11 1.34 8.06 -13.61
CA SER A 11 2.04 7.55 -12.39
C SER A 11 1.48 7.75 -10.96
N GLY A 12 0.73 8.81 -10.66
CA GLY A 12 0.05 9.05 -9.40
C GLY A 12 -1.06 8.04 -9.09
N SER A 13 -1.81 7.56 -10.09
CA SER A 13 -2.98 6.70 -9.84
C SER A 13 -2.63 5.27 -9.38
N GLU A 14 -1.60 4.64 -9.96
CA GLU A 14 -1.19 3.28 -9.61
C GLU A 14 -0.49 3.25 -8.26
N PHE A 15 0.37 4.23 -8.00
CA PHE A 15 0.97 4.39 -6.69
C PHE A 15 -0.10 4.66 -5.63
N ASP A 16 -1.11 5.49 -5.91
CA ASP A 16 -2.20 5.74 -4.96
C ASP A 16 -3.08 4.49 -4.73
N ARG A 17 -3.31 3.66 -5.76
CA ARG A 17 -3.94 2.34 -5.59
C ARG A 17 -3.09 1.43 -4.69
N TRP A 18 -1.78 1.40 -4.93
CA TRP A 18 -0.85 0.62 -4.14
C TRP A 18 -0.77 1.11 -2.68
N VAL A 19 -0.80 2.42 -2.44
CA VAL A 19 -0.87 3.02 -1.10
C VAL A 19 -2.11 2.54 -0.36
N ARG A 20 -3.27 2.48 -1.02
CA ARG A 20 -4.49 1.92 -0.43
C ARG A 20 -4.37 0.42 -0.16
N ALA A 21 -3.71 -0.34 -1.03
CA ALA A 21 -3.45 -1.76 -0.82
C ALA A 21 -2.53 -1.98 0.40
N VAL A 22 -1.49 -1.16 0.57
CA VAL A 22 -0.64 -1.17 1.77
C VAL A 22 -1.48 -0.96 3.03
N TRP A 23 -2.41 -0.01 3.03
CA TRP A 23 -3.29 0.21 4.18
C TRP A 23 -4.17 -1.00 4.49
N GLN A 24 -4.74 -1.65 3.46
CA GLN A 24 -5.55 -2.86 3.65
C GLN A 24 -4.73 -4.02 4.21
N VAL A 25 -3.50 -4.21 3.73
CA VAL A 25 -2.59 -5.23 4.27
C VAL A 25 -2.31 -4.98 5.74
N VAL A 26 -2.02 -3.74 6.12
CA VAL A 26 -1.72 -3.36 7.51
C VAL A 26 -2.95 -3.49 8.41
N GLU A 27 -4.14 -3.09 7.93
CA GLU A 27 -5.42 -3.27 8.63
C GLU A 27 -5.76 -4.76 8.85
N GLY A 28 -5.34 -5.63 7.93
CA GLY A 28 -5.57 -7.06 8.00
C GLY A 28 -4.62 -7.83 8.93
N ILE A 29 -3.59 -7.20 9.51
CA ILE A 29 -2.64 -7.90 10.39
C ILE A 29 -3.35 -8.30 11.70
N PRO A 30 -3.50 -9.60 12.00
CA PRO A 30 -4.17 -10.04 13.22
C PRO A 30 -3.37 -9.66 14.48
N PRO A 31 -4.03 -9.54 15.64
CA PRO A 31 -3.32 -9.31 16.91
C PRO A 31 -2.33 -10.45 17.19
N GLY A 32 -1.18 -10.12 17.77
CA GLY A 32 -0.09 -11.07 18.03
C GLY A 32 0.78 -11.41 16.82
N HIS A 33 0.47 -10.86 15.64
CA HIS A 33 1.28 -11.01 14.43
C HIS A 33 1.90 -9.68 14.01
N VAL A 34 3.06 -9.77 13.37
CA VAL A 34 3.78 -8.64 12.79
C VAL A 34 4.19 -9.00 11.36
N LEU A 35 4.28 -8.00 10.50
CA LEU A 35 4.82 -8.14 9.15
C LEU A 35 5.99 -7.18 8.97
N THR A 36 6.98 -7.58 8.20
CA THR A 36 8.07 -6.68 7.83
C THR A 36 7.65 -5.68 6.76
N TYR A 37 8.33 -4.54 6.66
CA TYR A 37 8.11 -3.60 5.54
C TYR A 37 8.24 -4.26 4.16
N GLY A 38 9.12 -5.26 4.03
CA GLY A 38 9.29 -6.03 2.80
C GLY A 38 8.08 -6.92 2.48
N GLU A 39 7.53 -7.58 3.50
CA GLU A 39 6.33 -8.43 3.37
C GLU A 39 5.09 -7.60 3.06
N VAL A 40 4.91 -6.46 3.73
CA VAL A 40 3.81 -5.53 3.42
C VAL A 40 3.89 -5.07 1.96
N ALA A 41 5.09 -4.72 1.48
CA ALA A 41 5.29 -4.31 0.09
C ALA A 41 4.95 -5.43 -0.91
N ARG A 42 5.36 -6.67 -0.60
CA ARG A 42 5.07 -7.86 -1.40
C ARG A 42 3.57 -8.17 -1.45
N LEU A 43 2.89 -8.15 -0.30
CA LEU A 43 1.44 -8.40 -0.20
C LEU A 43 0.61 -7.31 -0.88
N ALA A 44 1.09 -6.06 -0.87
CA ALA A 44 0.47 -4.96 -1.60
C ALA A 44 0.73 -5.00 -3.12
N GLY A 45 1.51 -5.96 -3.63
CA GLY A 45 1.76 -6.15 -5.06
C GLY A 45 3.01 -5.48 -5.62
N MET A 46 3.86 -4.87 -4.79
CA MET A 46 5.16 -4.33 -5.21
C MET A 46 6.30 -4.87 -4.35
N SER A 47 6.80 -6.04 -4.71
CA SER A 47 8.02 -6.61 -4.13
C SER A 47 9.20 -5.65 -4.27
N ARG A 48 10.02 -5.51 -3.22
CA ARG A 48 11.16 -4.56 -3.09
C ARG A 48 10.78 -3.08 -2.91
N ALA A 49 9.50 -2.76 -2.68
CA ALA A 49 9.05 -1.40 -2.38
C ALA A 49 9.04 -1.07 -0.86
N ALA A 50 9.82 -1.77 -0.03
CA ALA A 50 9.83 -1.58 1.44
C ALA A 50 10.01 -0.11 1.86
N ARG A 51 10.95 0.61 1.23
CA ARG A 51 11.15 2.06 1.46
C ARG A 51 9.92 2.92 1.12
N ARG A 52 9.09 2.49 0.17
CA ARG A 52 7.86 3.19 -0.22
C ARG A 52 6.70 2.91 0.74
N VAL A 53 6.76 1.85 1.54
CA VAL A 53 5.72 1.52 2.52
C VAL A 53 5.62 2.61 3.58
N SER A 54 6.76 3.12 4.09
CA SER A 54 6.76 4.24 5.02
C SER A 54 6.13 5.50 4.42
N LEU A 55 6.33 5.76 3.12
CA LEU A 55 5.68 6.86 2.41
C LEU A 55 4.17 6.64 2.28
N ALA A 56 3.73 5.42 1.97
CA ALA A 56 2.32 5.05 1.91
C ALA A 56 1.64 5.22 3.27
N MET A 57 2.28 4.81 4.36
CA MET A 57 1.75 5.00 5.72
C MET A 57 1.63 6.49 6.09
N ARG A 58 2.60 7.34 5.71
CA ARG A 58 2.51 8.80 5.93
C ARG A 58 1.36 9.47 5.17
N ARG A 59 0.88 8.87 4.08
CA ARG A 59 -0.28 9.36 3.31
C ARG A 59 -1.62 8.94 3.90
N ALA A 60 -1.64 8.10 4.93
CA ALA A 60 -2.88 7.65 5.55
C ALA A 60 -3.65 8.86 6.12
N PRO A 61 -4.97 8.94 5.90
CA PRO A 61 -5.78 9.99 6.50
C PRO A 61 -5.74 9.85 8.03
N ARG A 62 -5.68 10.98 8.74
CA ARG A 62 -5.48 11.04 10.20
C ARG A 62 -6.54 10.30 11.04
N GLY A 63 -7.70 9.97 10.46
CA GLY A 63 -8.76 9.20 11.12
C GLY A 63 -8.67 7.69 10.93
N ARG A 64 -7.69 7.17 10.18
CA ARG A 64 -7.55 5.73 9.92
C ARG A 64 -6.67 5.09 11.00
N ASN A 65 -7.23 4.18 11.77
CA ASN A 65 -6.55 3.50 12.86
C ASN A 65 -5.67 2.36 12.33
N LEU A 66 -4.56 2.72 11.67
CA LEU A 66 -3.60 1.74 11.15
C LEU A 66 -2.71 1.21 12.29
N PRO A 67 -2.63 -0.12 12.51
CA PRO A 67 -1.75 -0.71 13.50
C PRO A 67 -0.28 -0.69 13.06
N TRP A 68 0.31 0.51 12.96
CA TRP A 68 1.69 0.72 12.52
C TRP A 68 2.72 0.01 13.41
N HIS A 69 2.39 -0.22 14.68
CA HIS A 69 3.22 -0.99 15.62
C HIS A 69 3.39 -2.46 15.21
N ARG A 70 2.60 -2.97 14.25
CA ARG A 70 2.70 -4.33 13.73
C ARG A 70 3.57 -4.42 12.46
N VAL A 71 4.20 -3.32 12.06
CA VAL A 71 5.09 -3.27 10.89
C VAL A 71 6.52 -3.01 11.36
N VAL A 72 7.46 -3.92 11.05
CA VAL A 72 8.87 -3.89 11.50
C VAL A 72 9.90 -3.89 10.39
#